data_AF-A0A437AJY1-F1
#
_entry.id   AF-A0A437AJY1-F1
#
_cell.length_a   1.000
_cell.length_b   1.000
_cell.length_c   1.000
_cell.angle_alpha   90.00
_cell.angle_beta   90.00
_cell.angle_gamma   90.00
#
_symmetry.space_group_name_H-M   'P 1'
#
loop_
_entity.id
_entity.type
_entity.pdbx_description
1 polymer ?
#
loop_
_entity_poly.entity_id
_entity_poly.type
_entity_poly.pdbx_seq_one_letter_code
_entity_poly.pdbx_strand_id
1 'polypeptide(L)'
;MVAKNTLLFWFIDCVIAISIIIFTIMKLNFKQNRIRSLRGIKNNPNSSYFNSVMQTLASLDLFYFYLKDSKQENDSLTKNLYEFLSELRKNNLPIDNQKYLIKIMSYLVKTKFFKLDEQNRSDEFFSCILYRLFDEELEYKKVQVNSLEKMPFDLFNRVRLESDIFKLFGLAQYKNDFSITFSVFSPGFPTICETIIRFYLGRDYKFVPDWSESLFIEWPQYYFIGYTSNHLNVKELKLEDNQNVLVEEKNYRLVSVGLCLNNFERKGHYISLNKRKDVFYLFDDENICKVSLDKPININAKVIYSVHELINK
;
A
#
# COMPACT_ATOMS: atom_id res chain seq x y z
N MET A 1 4.09 44.79 40.01
CA MET A 1 2.95 44.70 39.06
C MET A 1 3.34 44.02 37.75
N VAL A 2 4.51 44.35 37.17
CA VAL A 2 5.01 43.78 35.91
C VAL A 2 5.13 42.25 35.93
N ALA A 3 5.73 41.65 36.98
CA ALA A 3 5.93 40.20 37.08
C ALA A 3 4.62 39.37 37.09
N LYS A 4 3.53 39.91 37.66
CA LYS A 4 2.21 39.24 37.65
C LYS A 4 1.61 39.20 36.24
N ASN A 5 1.81 40.26 35.46
CA ASN A 5 1.32 40.32 34.09
C ASN A 5 2.14 39.37 33.19
N THR A 6 3.46 39.30 33.36
CA THR A 6 4.31 38.38 32.57
C THR A 6 3.96 36.91 32.82
N LEU A 7 3.69 36.52 34.06
CA LEU A 7 3.31 35.14 34.40
C LEU A 7 1.94 34.76 33.83
N LEU A 8 1.01 35.72 33.78
CA LEU A 8 -0.32 35.52 33.18
C LEU A 8 -0.23 35.31 31.66
N PHE A 9 0.62 36.06 30.95
CA PHE A 9 0.85 35.87 29.52
C PHE A 9 1.43 34.49 29.19
N TRP A 10 2.46 34.04 29.92
CA TRP A 10 3.04 32.70 29.75
C TRP A 10 2.01 31.58 29.97
N PHE A 11 1.14 31.74 30.97
CA PHE A 11 0.10 30.77 31.24
C PHE A 11 -0.92 30.70 30.09
N ILE A 12 -1.32 31.85 29.54
CA ILE A 12 -2.24 31.92 28.39
C ILE A 12 -1.61 31.26 27.15
N ASP A 13 -0.35 31.54 26.85
CA ASP A 13 0.35 30.94 25.70
C ASP A 13 0.48 29.43 25.83
N CYS A 14 0.77 28.90 27.03
CA CYS A 14 0.79 27.46 27.29
C CYS A 14 -0.59 26.82 27.08
N VAL A 15 -1.67 27.46 27.58
CA VAL A 15 -3.04 26.95 27.41
C VAL A 15 -3.44 26.94 25.94
N ILE A 16 -3.08 27.97 25.17
CA ILE A 16 -3.33 28.03 23.72
C ILE A 16 -2.54 26.92 23.01
N ALA A 17 -1.25 26.75 23.31
CA ALA A 17 -0.43 25.71 22.70
C ALA A 17 -0.97 24.30 22.98
N ILE A 18 -1.34 24.01 24.23
CA ILE A 18 -1.96 22.73 24.62
C ILE A 18 -3.29 22.54 23.90
N SER A 19 -4.11 23.58 23.80
CA SER A 19 -5.41 23.53 23.11
C SER A 19 -5.25 23.26 21.61
N ILE A 20 -4.25 23.86 20.96
CA ILE A 20 -3.90 23.59 19.55
C ILE A 20 -3.42 22.14 19.38
N ILE A 21 -2.57 21.64 20.29
CA ILE A 21 -2.09 20.26 20.27
C ILE A 21 -3.26 19.28 20.42
N ILE A 22 -4.12 19.48 21.42
CA ILE A 22 -5.32 18.66 21.65
C ILE A 22 -6.24 18.70 20.42
N PHE A 23 -6.52 19.89 19.89
CA PHE A 23 -7.35 20.03 18.68
C PHE A 23 -6.74 19.31 17.48
N THR A 24 -5.42 19.37 17.32
CA THR A 24 -4.70 18.69 16.23
C THR A 24 -4.77 17.17 16.39
N ILE A 25 -4.54 16.66 17.60
CA ILE A 25 -4.68 15.23 17.95
C ILE A 25 -6.13 14.77 17.73
N MET A 26 -7.11 15.53 18.21
CA MET A 26 -8.53 15.24 18.01
C MET A 26 -8.89 15.24 16.53
N LYS A 27 -8.42 16.20 15.73
CA LYS A 27 -8.66 16.25 14.28
C LYS A 27 -8.03 15.07 13.55
N LEU A 28 -6.85 14.61 13.98
CA LEU A 28 -6.20 13.40 13.48
C LEU A 28 -7.01 12.14 13.82
N ASN A 29 -7.42 11.99 15.09
CA ASN A 29 -8.24 10.87 15.55
C ASN A 29 -9.65 10.85 14.93
N PHE A 30 -10.26 12.02 14.72
CA PHE A 30 -11.59 12.14 14.10
C PHE A 30 -11.56 11.83 12.60
N LYS A 31 -10.45 12.14 11.91
CA LYS A 31 -10.21 11.68 10.53
C LYS A 31 -10.08 10.16 10.47
N GLN A 32 -9.46 9.52 11.45
CA GLN A 32 -9.31 8.06 11.54
C GLN A 32 -10.62 7.32 11.88
N ASN A 33 -11.55 7.96 12.59
CA ASN A 33 -12.70 7.25 13.18
C ASN A 33 -13.95 7.10 12.32
N ARG A 34 -14.03 7.67 11.10
CA ARG A 34 -15.15 7.39 10.20
C ARG A 34 -15.18 5.89 9.90
N ILE A 35 -16.30 5.24 10.23
CA ILE A 35 -16.58 3.85 9.84
C ILE A 35 -16.34 3.79 8.33
N ARG A 36 -15.25 3.12 7.93
CA ARG A 36 -14.96 2.90 6.52
C ARG A 36 -16.07 1.98 6.03
N SER A 37 -16.96 2.51 5.22
CA SER A 37 -18.00 1.71 4.60
C SER A 37 -17.38 0.53 3.87
N LEU A 38 -18.04 -0.61 3.95
CA LEU A 38 -17.67 -1.78 3.16
C LEU A 38 -18.51 -1.75 1.90
N ARG A 39 -17.84 -1.78 0.75
CA ARG A 39 -18.50 -1.76 -0.55
C ARG A 39 -17.79 -2.73 -1.47
N GLY A 40 -18.56 -3.62 -2.07
CA GLY A 40 -18.07 -4.59 -3.05
C GLY A 40 -17.88 -3.93 -4.42
N ILE A 41 -17.27 -4.67 -5.34
CA ILE A 41 -17.05 -4.22 -6.72
C ILE A 41 -17.61 -5.28 -7.64
N LYS A 42 -18.47 -4.89 -8.58
CA LYS A 42 -19.01 -5.80 -9.58
C LYS A 42 -17.88 -6.38 -10.40
N ASN A 43 -17.93 -7.69 -10.61
CA ASN A 43 -16.96 -8.37 -11.44
C ASN A 43 -17.35 -8.22 -12.91
N ASN A 44 -16.75 -7.26 -13.60
CA ASN A 44 -16.75 -7.30 -15.05
C ASN A 44 -15.77 -8.39 -15.53
N PRO A 45 -16.00 -9.00 -16.70
CA PRO A 45 -15.17 -10.11 -17.19
C PRO A 45 -13.67 -9.81 -17.06
N ASN A 46 -12.92 -10.74 -16.46
CA ASN A 46 -11.47 -10.64 -16.22
C ASN A 46 -11.01 -9.48 -15.33
N SER A 47 -11.88 -8.82 -14.56
CA SER A 47 -11.51 -7.65 -13.74
C SER A 47 -11.19 -7.93 -12.27
N SER A 48 -11.20 -9.19 -11.82
CA SER A 48 -10.99 -9.51 -10.40
C SER A 48 -9.60 -9.11 -9.88
N TYR A 49 -8.56 -9.11 -10.74
CA TYR A 49 -7.24 -8.56 -10.39
C TYR A 49 -7.31 -7.08 -10.01
N PHE A 50 -8.10 -6.31 -10.77
CA PHE A 50 -8.33 -4.89 -10.55
C PHE A 50 -9.11 -4.70 -9.25
N ASN A 51 -10.18 -5.47 -9.04
CA ASN A 51 -10.98 -5.42 -7.81
C ASN A 51 -10.14 -5.69 -6.57
N SER A 52 -9.32 -6.75 -6.61
CA SER A 52 -8.41 -7.12 -5.52
C SER A 52 -7.47 -5.96 -5.16
N VAL A 53 -6.77 -5.38 -6.15
CA VAL A 53 -5.83 -4.28 -5.92
C VAL A 53 -6.53 -3.02 -5.43
N MET A 54 -7.69 -2.68 -6.01
CA MET A 54 -8.42 -1.48 -5.61
C MET A 54 -8.98 -1.58 -4.20
N GLN A 55 -9.42 -2.76 -3.77
CA GLN A 55 -9.82 -3.00 -2.38
C GLN A 55 -8.64 -2.90 -1.42
N THR A 56 -7.44 -3.32 -1.85
CA THR A 56 -6.21 -3.11 -1.09
C THR A 56 -5.88 -1.64 -0.96
N LEU A 57 -5.77 -0.90 -2.08
CA LEU A 57 -5.46 0.54 -2.09
C LEU A 57 -6.50 1.36 -1.30
N ALA A 58 -7.78 1.02 -1.42
CA ALA A 58 -8.86 1.64 -0.65
C ALA A 58 -8.69 1.45 0.86
N SER A 59 -7.81 0.57 1.31
CA SER A 59 -7.60 0.26 2.73
C SER A 59 -6.36 0.87 3.34
N LEU A 60 -5.53 1.51 2.53
CA LEU A 60 -4.34 2.25 2.92
C LEU A 60 -4.72 3.73 3.14
N ASP A 61 -4.84 4.17 4.39
CA ASP A 61 -5.37 5.51 4.70
C ASP A 61 -4.46 6.64 4.28
N LEU A 62 -3.15 6.52 4.56
CA LEU A 62 -2.20 7.58 4.20
C LEU A 62 -2.08 7.70 2.68
N PHE A 63 -2.21 6.59 1.96
CA PHE A 63 -2.31 6.59 0.50
C PHE A 63 -3.58 7.28 0.00
N TYR A 64 -4.75 6.99 0.58
CA TYR A 64 -5.98 7.68 0.22
C TYR A 64 -5.89 9.20 0.47
N PHE A 65 -5.28 9.62 1.59
CA PHE A 65 -5.07 11.05 1.87
C PHE A 65 -4.10 11.69 0.89
N TYR A 66 -3.01 11.01 0.52
CA TYR A 66 -2.12 11.45 -0.56
C TYR A 66 -2.90 11.73 -1.85
N LEU A 67 -3.72 10.77 -2.30
CA LEU A 67 -4.51 10.93 -3.53
C LEU A 67 -5.52 12.10 -3.43
N LYS A 68 -6.14 12.25 -2.26
CA LYS A 68 -7.10 13.31 -1.98
C LYS A 68 -6.47 14.69 -2.04
N ASP A 69 -5.33 14.86 -1.36
CA ASP A 69 -4.67 16.15 -1.15
C ASP A 69 -3.75 16.53 -2.33
N SER A 70 -3.53 15.60 -3.27
CA SER A 70 -2.78 15.80 -4.50
C SER A 70 -3.29 17.00 -5.32
N LYS A 71 -2.37 17.71 -5.97
CA LYS A 71 -2.64 18.85 -6.86
C LYS A 71 -2.53 18.50 -8.35
N GLN A 72 -2.46 17.21 -8.68
CA GLN A 72 -2.44 16.74 -10.06
C GLN A 72 -3.72 17.12 -10.82
N GLU A 73 -3.61 17.17 -12.15
CA GLU A 73 -4.70 17.49 -13.07
C GLU A 73 -5.88 16.52 -12.94
N ASN A 74 -7.11 16.96 -13.25
CA ASN A 74 -8.33 16.18 -12.99
C ASN A 74 -8.40 14.85 -13.76
N ASP A 75 -7.74 14.77 -14.91
CA ASP A 75 -7.66 13.55 -15.72
C ASP A 75 -6.45 12.69 -15.37
N SER A 76 -5.55 13.10 -14.47
CA SER A 76 -4.39 12.32 -14.02
C SER A 76 -4.74 10.92 -13.47
N LEU A 77 -3.77 10.00 -13.45
CA LEU A 77 -3.92 8.70 -12.80
C LEU A 77 -4.27 8.88 -11.31
N THR A 78 -3.57 9.79 -10.64
CA THR A 78 -3.83 10.15 -9.23
C THR A 78 -5.29 10.53 -8.99
N LYS A 79 -5.87 11.40 -9.83
CA LYS A 79 -7.26 11.85 -9.65
C LYS A 79 -8.29 10.78 -10.01
N ASN A 80 -8.06 9.99 -11.04
CA ASN A 80 -8.94 8.87 -11.36
C ASN A 80 -8.94 7.78 -10.28
N LEU A 81 -7.78 7.49 -9.67
CA LEU A 81 -7.71 6.60 -8.51
C LEU A 81 -8.44 7.20 -7.31
N TYR A 82 -8.22 8.48 -7.00
CA TYR A 82 -8.95 9.14 -5.92
C TYR A 82 -10.46 9.05 -6.11
N GLU A 83 -10.97 9.35 -7.31
CA GLU A 83 -12.39 9.26 -7.67
C GLU A 83 -12.94 7.87 -7.32
N PHE A 84 -12.27 6.81 -7.79
CA PHE A 84 -12.72 5.45 -7.56
C PHE A 84 -12.63 5.01 -6.10
N LEU A 85 -11.49 5.25 -5.43
CA LEU A 85 -11.31 4.85 -4.03
C LEU A 85 -12.23 5.64 -3.09
N SER A 86 -12.55 6.89 -3.45
CA SER A 86 -13.54 7.70 -2.72
C SER A 86 -14.93 7.11 -2.82
N GLU A 87 -15.34 6.63 -4.00
CA GLU A 87 -16.61 5.90 -4.18
C GLU A 87 -16.64 4.56 -3.42
N LEU A 88 -15.53 3.81 -3.38
CA LEU A 88 -15.42 2.56 -2.61
C LEU A 88 -15.56 2.79 -1.10
N ARG A 89 -15.12 3.97 -0.63
CA ARG A 89 -15.21 4.38 0.78
C ARG A 89 -16.55 5.04 1.14
N LYS A 90 -17.59 4.91 0.31
CA LYS A 90 -18.98 5.29 0.62
C LYS A 90 -19.85 4.06 0.94
N ASN A 91 -20.81 4.20 1.86
CA ASN A 91 -21.81 3.16 2.15
C ASN A 91 -22.83 3.12 1.00
N ASN A 92 -22.77 2.09 0.14
CA ASN A 92 -23.72 1.89 -0.94
C ASN A 92 -23.63 0.47 -1.54
N LEU A 93 -24.51 0.17 -2.50
CA LEU A 93 -24.49 -1.05 -3.33
C LEU A 93 -23.16 -1.23 -4.08
N PRO A 94 -22.77 -2.47 -4.46
CA PRO A 94 -21.53 -2.73 -5.19
C PRO A 94 -21.33 -1.80 -6.41
N ILE A 95 -20.09 -1.33 -6.60
CA ILE A 95 -19.73 -0.42 -7.70
C ILE A 95 -19.52 -1.19 -8.98
N ASP A 96 -20.08 -0.72 -10.09
CA ASP A 96 -19.63 -1.13 -11.41
C ASP A 96 -18.27 -0.49 -11.74
N ASN A 97 -17.24 -1.32 -11.91
CA ASN A 97 -15.88 -0.85 -12.15
C ASN A 97 -15.59 -0.48 -13.61
N GLN A 98 -16.47 -0.75 -14.58
CA GLN A 98 -16.11 -0.73 -16.00
C GLN A 98 -15.52 0.62 -16.45
N LYS A 99 -16.20 1.71 -16.09
CA LYS A 99 -15.75 3.08 -16.38
C LYS A 99 -14.38 3.40 -15.75
N TYR A 100 -14.17 2.97 -14.51
CA TYR A 100 -12.94 3.23 -13.75
C TYR A 100 -11.78 2.37 -14.24
N LEU A 101 -12.06 1.10 -14.55
CA LEU A 101 -11.12 0.16 -15.14
C LEU A 101 -10.54 0.76 -16.43
N ILE A 102 -11.40 1.17 -17.38
CA ILE A 102 -10.95 1.77 -18.65
C ILE A 102 -10.08 3.00 -18.42
N LYS A 103 -10.54 3.94 -17.57
CA LYS A 103 -9.82 5.17 -17.26
C LYS A 103 -8.44 4.88 -16.68
N ILE A 104 -8.36 4.10 -15.60
CA ILE A 104 -7.11 3.79 -14.89
C ILE A 104 -6.17 2.97 -15.79
N MET A 105 -6.69 1.93 -16.45
CA MET A 105 -5.88 1.08 -17.32
C MET A 105 -5.34 1.83 -18.54
N SER A 106 -6.00 2.89 -19.03
CA SER A 106 -5.48 3.68 -20.16
C SER A 106 -4.11 4.32 -19.88
N TYR A 107 -3.77 4.61 -18.60
CA TYR A 107 -2.44 5.08 -18.19
C TYR A 107 -1.40 3.96 -18.20
N LEU A 108 -1.84 2.73 -17.99
CA LEU A 108 -0.98 1.56 -17.85
C LEU A 108 -0.82 0.78 -19.17
N VAL A 109 -1.79 0.81 -20.07
CA VAL A 109 -1.66 0.16 -21.40
C VAL A 109 -0.60 0.86 -22.25
N LYS A 110 -0.41 2.18 -22.07
CA LYS A 110 0.62 2.96 -22.76
C LYS A 110 2.05 2.42 -22.54
N THR A 111 2.29 1.68 -21.46
CA THR A 111 3.60 1.04 -21.20
C THR A 111 3.76 -0.33 -21.84
N LYS A 112 2.73 -0.87 -22.51
CA LYS A 112 2.65 -2.24 -23.04
C LYS A 112 2.73 -3.37 -21.99
N PHE A 113 2.75 -3.05 -20.70
CA PHE A 113 2.76 -4.08 -19.64
C PHE A 113 1.39 -4.72 -19.39
N PHE A 114 0.29 -4.07 -19.81
CA PHE A 114 -1.07 -4.53 -19.54
C PHE A 114 -1.93 -4.53 -20.79
N LYS A 115 -2.94 -5.41 -20.79
CA LYS A 115 -4.00 -5.46 -21.81
C LYS A 115 -5.36 -5.34 -21.13
N LEU A 116 -6.23 -4.49 -21.68
CA LEU A 116 -7.52 -4.12 -21.09
C LEU A 116 -8.48 -5.31 -20.92
N ASP A 117 -8.53 -6.20 -21.91
CA ASP A 117 -9.55 -7.26 -21.99
C ASP A 117 -9.02 -8.65 -21.56
N GLU A 118 -7.77 -8.73 -21.07
CA GLU A 118 -7.14 -9.98 -20.62
C GLU A 118 -7.04 -10.05 -19.09
N GLN A 119 -6.84 -11.27 -18.57
CA GLN A 119 -6.45 -11.44 -17.18
C GLN A 119 -5.02 -10.92 -16.98
N ASN A 120 -4.87 -10.00 -16.02
CA ASN A 120 -3.56 -9.48 -15.64
C ASN A 120 -3.19 -9.97 -14.23
N ARG A 121 -1.91 -9.89 -13.89
CA ARG A 121 -1.41 -10.26 -12.56
C ARG A 121 -1.61 -9.11 -11.57
N SER A 122 -2.24 -9.41 -10.44
CA SER A 122 -2.59 -8.40 -9.43
C SER A 122 -1.37 -7.73 -8.77
N ASP A 123 -0.29 -8.48 -8.53
CA ASP A 123 0.98 -7.96 -8.00
C ASP A 123 1.67 -7.02 -8.99
N GLU A 124 1.72 -7.39 -10.27
CA GLU A 124 2.27 -6.55 -11.33
C GLU A 124 1.44 -5.28 -11.51
N PHE A 125 0.11 -5.39 -11.47
CA PHE A 125 -0.81 -4.25 -11.55
C PHE A 125 -0.62 -3.27 -10.39
N PHE A 126 -0.51 -3.77 -9.16
CA PHE A 126 -0.22 -2.96 -7.98
C PHE A 126 1.11 -2.20 -8.15
N SER A 127 2.17 -2.93 -8.49
CA SER A 127 3.51 -2.37 -8.70
C SER A 127 3.48 -1.28 -9.77
N CYS A 128 2.84 -1.53 -10.91
CA CYS A 128 2.76 -0.58 -12.00
C CYS A 128 2.04 0.72 -11.61
N ILE A 129 0.97 0.62 -10.81
CA ILE A 129 0.30 1.81 -10.26
C ILE A 129 1.29 2.65 -9.43
N LEU A 130 2.08 2.03 -8.55
CA LEU A 130 3.03 2.76 -7.71
C LEU A 130 4.09 3.49 -8.55
N TYR A 131 4.71 2.80 -9.50
CA TYR A 131 5.70 3.41 -10.40
C TYR A 131 5.10 4.55 -11.23
N ARG A 132 3.88 4.38 -11.74
CA ARG A 132 3.22 5.44 -12.52
C ARG A 132 2.81 6.65 -11.69
N LEU A 133 2.36 6.43 -10.46
CA LEU A 133 2.09 7.53 -9.54
C LEU A 133 3.37 8.27 -9.16
N PHE A 134 4.49 7.57 -9.01
CA PHE A 134 5.78 8.18 -8.77
C PHE A 134 6.23 9.04 -9.96
N ASP A 135 6.19 8.50 -11.19
CA ASP A 135 6.52 9.23 -12.42
C ASP A 135 5.69 10.52 -12.54
N GLU A 136 4.36 10.40 -12.39
CA GLU A 136 3.41 11.51 -12.49
C GLU A 136 3.68 12.59 -11.41
N GLU A 137 4.03 12.18 -10.19
CA GLU A 137 4.35 13.09 -9.10
C GLU A 137 5.66 13.85 -9.34
N LEU A 138 6.68 13.17 -9.85
CA LEU A 138 7.97 13.79 -10.17
C LEU A 138 7.88 14.73 -11.38
N GLU A 139 7.08 14.38 -12.39
CA GLU A 139 6.83 15.24 -13.55
C GLU A 139 6.21 16.57 -13.11
N TYR A 140 5.16 16.52 -12.28
CA TYR A 140 4.54 17.71 -11.70
C TYR A 140 5.53 18.57 -10.90
N LYS A 141 6.44 17.93 -10.16
CA LYS A 141 7.49 18.60 -9.36
C LYS A 141 8.72 19.01 -10.17
N LYS A 142 8.76 18.71 -11.48
CA LYS A 142 9.91 18.95 -12.36
C LYS A 142 11.20 18.34 -11.77
N VAL A 143 11.09 17.10 -11.30
CA VAL A 143 12.21 16.28 -10.84
C VAL A 143 12.49 15.25 -11.92
N GLN A 144 13.65 15.31 -12.56
CA GLN A 144 14.03 14.33 -13.56
C GLN A 144 14.82 13.19 -12.92
N VAL A 145 14.27 11.98 -12.98
CA VAL A 145 14.94 10.76 -12.53
C VAL A 145 15.23 9.88 -13.75
N ASN A 146 16.52 9.71 -14.05
CA ASN A 146 16.95 8.91 -15.20
C ASN A 146 17.14 7.43 -14.85
N SER A 147 17.40 7.11 -13.57
CA SER A 147 17.56 5.74 -13.07
C SER A 147 17.16 5.66 -11.61
N LEU A 148 16.45 4.58 -11.26
CA LEU A 148 16.13 4.22 -9.88
C LEU A 148 17.18 3.29 -9.25
N GLU A 149 18.10 2.75 -10.03
CA GLU A 149 19.15 1.84 -9.56
C GLU A 149 20.45 2.58 -9.24
N LYS A 150 20.68 3.73 -9.89
CA LYS A 150 21.89 4.54 -9.75
C LYS A 150 21.53 6.01 -9.65
N MET A 151 21.22 6.45 -8.45
CA MET A 151 20.79 7.83 -8.17
C MET A 151 21.91 8.61 -7.46
N PRO A 152 22.31 9.79 -7.99
CA PRO A 152 23.18 10.71 -7.27
C PRO A 152 22.55 11.17 -5.95
N PHE A 153 23.39 11.41 -4.93
CA PHE A 153 22.93 11.81 -3.59
C PHE A 153 21.99 13.03 -3.58
N ASP A 154 22.30 14.07 -4.37
CA ASP A 154 21.48 15.28 -4.42
C ASP A 154 20.08 15.00 -5.01
N LEU A 155 20.01 14.16 -6.04
CA LEU A 155 18.74 13.73 -6.62
C LEU A 155 17.96 12.85 -5.63
N PHE A 156 18.65 11.93 -4.95
CA PHE A 156 18.05 11.10 -3.90
C PHE A 156 17.46 11.95 -2.77
N ASN A 157 18.20 12.92 -2.25
CA ASN A 157 17.70 13.82 -1.21
C ASN A 157 16.48 14.61 -1.68
N ARG A 158 16.50 15.07 -2.93
CA ARG A 158 15.36 15.78 -3.51
C ARG A 158 14.13 14.89 -3.58
N VAL A 159 14.26 13.66 -4.11
CA VAL A 159 13.17 12.66 -4.14
C VAL A 159 12.68 12.36 -2.73
N ARG A 160 13.58 12.13 -1.77
CA ARG A 160 13.24 11.83 -0.38
C ARG A 160 12.41 12.93 0.28
N LEU A 161 12.81 14.18 0.10
CA LEU A 161 12.16 15.32 0.74
C LEU A 161 10.85 15.68 0.04
N GLU A 162 10.88 15.68 -1.28
CA GLU A 162 9.76 16.17 -2.07
C GLU A 162 8.71 15.09 -2.32
N SER A 163 9.07 13.82 -2.50
CA SER A 163 8.11 12.81 -2.99
C SER A 163 7.28 12.13 -1.91
N ASP A 164 5.95 12.21 -2.02
CA ASP A 164 5.04 11.63 -1.03
C ASP A 164 4.77 10.15 -1.34
N ILE A 165 4.67 9.77 -2.62
CA ILE A 165 4.67 8.36 -3.02
C ILE A 165 5.93 7.63 -2.56
N PHE A 166 7.11 8.25 -2.68
CA PHE A 166 8.33 7.69 -2.13
C PHE A 166 8.25 7.48 -0.62
N LYS A 167 7.79 8.47 0.16
CA LYS A 167 7.63 8.30 1.61
C LYS A 167 6.63 7.19 1.97
N LEU A 168 5.62 6.98 1.13
CA LEU A 168 4.60 5.97 1.37
C LEU A 168 5.07 4.55 1.03
N PHE A 169 5.75 4.35 -0.09
CA PHE A 169 6.05 3.00 -0.61
C PHE A 169 7.51 2.76 -0.99
N GLY A 170 8.31 3.81 -1.08
CA GLY A 170 9.71 3.74 -1.47
C GLY A 170 10.58 3.13 -0.39
N LEU A 171 11.29 2.06 -0.75
CA LEU A 171 12.42 1.51 -0.03
C LEU A 171 13.68 2.05 -0.70
N ALA A 172 14.59 2.65 0.08
CA ALA A 172 15.86 3.12 -0.43
C ALA A 172 17.05 2.45 0.25
N GLN A 173 18.10 2.25 -0.53
CA GLN A 173 19.33 1.64 -0.05
C GLN A 173 20.56 2.29 -0.68
N TYR A 174 21.71 2.03 -0.09
CA TYR A 174 23.01 2.43 -0.56
C TYR A 174 23.97 1.23 -0.54
N LYS A 175 24.61 0.95 -1.68
CA LYS A 175 25.74 -0.01 -1.77
C LYS A 175 26.96 0.70 -2.37
N ASN A 176 26.83 1.12 -3.62
CA ASN A 176 27.77 2.00 -4.32
C ASN A 176 27.09 3.31 -4.73
N ASP A 177 25.83 3.20 -5.16
CA ASP A 177 24.94 4.30 -5.49
C ASP A 177 23.65 4.19 -4.65
N PHE A 178 22.87 5.27 -4.60
CA PHE A 178 21.51 5.19 -4.05
C PHE A 178 20.59 4.49 -5.04
N SER A 179 19.77 3.58 -4.54
CA SER A 179 18.68 3.00 -5.32
C SER A 179 17.35 3.06 -4.57
N ILE A 180 16.26 3.13 -5.32
CA ILE A 180 14.89 3.19 -4.83
C ILE A 180 14.08 2.08 -5.50
N THR A 181 13.27 1.37 -4.73
CA THR A 181 12.23 0.47 -5.25
C THR A 181 10.90 0.67 -4.52
N PHE A 182 9.79 0.46 -5.23
CA PHE A 182 8.44 0.47 -4.65
C PHE A 182 7.90 -0.94 -4.40
N SER A 183 8.54 -1.93 -5.00
CA SER A 183 8.08 -3.30 -5.03
C SER A 183 9.23 -4.25 -4.81
N VAL A 184 9.05 -5.12 -3.84
CA VAL A 184 9.96 -6.22 -3.59
C VAL A 184 9.31 -7.51 -4.07
N PHE A 185 10.08 -8.34 -4.77
CA PHE A 185 9.62 -9.66 -5.19
C PHE A 185 10.41 -10.74 -4.45
N SER A 186 9.70 -11.69 -3.85
CA SER A 186 10.31 -12.77 -3.07
C SER A 186 9.61 -14.10 -3.36
N PRO A 187 10.30 -15.26 -3.29
CA PRO A 187 9.59 -16.53 -3.19
C PRO A 187 8.72 -16.56 -1.93
N GLY A 188 7.63 -17.35 -1.97
CA GLY A 188 6.80 -17.62 -0.81
C GLY A 188 7.47 -18.62 0.12
N PHE A 189 7.64 -18.23 1.38
CA PHE A 189 8.01 -19.11 2.48
C PHE A 189 6.78 -19.49 3.30
N PRO A 190 6.85 -20.50 4.19
CA PRO A 190 5.68 -21.05 4.90
C PRO A 190 4.75 -20.02 5.56
N THR A 191 5.26 -18.84 5.91
CA THR A 191 4.45 -17.72 6.40
C THR A 191 4.81 -16.42 5.68
N ILE A 192 3.89 -15.44 5.73
CA ILE A 192 4.11 -14.08 5.21
C ILE A 192 5.27 -13.42 5.98
N CYS A 193 5.27 -13.52 7.32
CA CYS A 193 6.32 -12.97 8.16
C CYS A 193 7.69 -13.59 7.89
N GLU A 194 7.77 -14.92 7.74
CA GLU A 194 9.04 -15.58 7.39
C GLU A 194 9.57 -15.11 6.04
N THR A 195 8.68 -14.84 5.08
CA THR A 195 9.09 -14.31 3.78
C THR A 195 9.77 -12.95 3.91
N ILE A 196 9.22 -12.06 4.72
CA ILE A 196 9.78 -10.73 4.98
C ILE A 196 11.15 -10.83 5.64
N ILE A 197 11.26 -11.65 6.68
CA ILE A 197 12.50 -11.83 7.43
C ILE A 197 13.59 -12.42 6.54
N ARG A 198 13.27 -13.43 5.72
CA ARG A 198 14.25 -14.07 4.83
C ARG A 198 14.68 -13.16 3.70
N PHE A 199 13.74 -12.39 3.14
CA PHE A 199 14.05 -11.37 2.15
C PHE A 199 15.06 -10.36 2.73
N TYR A 200 14.80 -9.86 3.94
CA TYR A 200 15.69 -8.91 4.60
C TYR A 200 17.08 -9.50 4.90
N LEU A 201 17.14 -10.71 5.46
CA LEU A 201 18.41 -11.34 5.86
C LEU A 201 19.27 -11.81 4.68
N GLY A 202 18.79 -11.72 3.43
CA GLY A 202 19.57 -12.09 2.24
C GLY A 202 20.03 -13.55 2.20
N ARG A 203 19.36 -14.46 2.93
CA ARG A 203 19.85 -15.84 3.15
C ARG A 203 19.62 -16.79 1.98
N ASP A 204 19.04 -16.33 0.88
CA ASP A 204 18.77 -17.15 -0.31
C ASP A 204 19.28 -16.46 -1.59
N TYR A 205 20.58 -16.62 -1.84
CA TYR A 205 21.34 -16.05 -2.96
C TYR A 205 20.81 -16.44 -4.35
N LYS A 206 19.88 -17.40 -4.45
CA LYS A 206 19.29 -17.81 -5.74
C LYS A 206 18.03 -17.01 -6.10
N PHE A 207 17.38 -16.36 -5.12
CA PHE A 207 16.04 -15.78 -5.31
C PHE A 207 15.82 -14.43 -4.63
N VAL A 208 16.60 -14.10 -3.61
CA VAL A 208 16.56 -12.81 -2.90
C VAL A 208 17.68 -11.94 -3.45
N PRO A 209 17.45 -10.63 -3.71
CA PRO A 209 18.53 -9.74 -4.11
C PRO A 209 19.64 -9.75 -3.05
N ASP A 210 20.89 -9.72 -3.48
CA ASP A 210 22.03 -9.72 -2.57
C ASP A 210 22.11 -8.37 -1.81
N TRP A 211 21.50 -8.34 -0.62
CA TRP A 211 21.55 -7.22 0.31
C TRP A 211 22.74 -7.26 1.25
N SER A 212 23.64 -8.25 1.15
CA SER A 212 24.68 -8.49 2.17
C SER A 212 25.66 -7.32 2.39
N GLU A 213 25.69 -6.37 1.45
CA GLU A 213 26.50 -5.15 1.48
C GLU A 213 25.67 -3.87 1.28
N SER A 214 24.34 -3.97 1.32
CA SER A 214 23.44 -2.83 1.15
C SER A 214 23.04 -2.25 2.50
N LEU A 215 23.22 -0.95 2.67
CA LEU A 215 22.68 -0.19 3.80
C LEU A 215 21.28 0.31 3.43
N PHE A 216 20.23 -0.11 4.15
CA PHE A 216 18.90 0.48 4.00
C PHE A 216 18.88 1.89 4.60
N ILE A 217 18.51 2.88 3.78
CA ILE A 217 18.56 4.30 4.13
C ILE A 217 17.17 4.81 4.53
N GLU A 218 16.14 4.38 3.81
CA GLU A 218 14.75 4.78 4.05
C GLU A 218 13.83 3.58 3.96
N TRP A 219 12.94 3.45 4.94
CA TRP A 219 11.94 2.41 5.04
C TRP A 219 10.54 2.98 4.75
N PRO A 220 9.72 2.30 3.92
CA PRO A 220 8.43 2.85 3.50
C PRO A 220 7.37 2.80 4.60
N GLN A 221 6.39 3.70 4.55
CA GLN A 221 5.21 3.60 5.42
C GLN A 221 4.38 2.33 5.15
N TYR A 222 4.28 1.93 3.89
CA TYR A 222 3.63 0.74 3.40
C TYR A 222 4.64 -0.11 2.64
N TYR A 223 4.97 -1.27 3.19
CA TYR A 223 5.88 -2.21 2.59
C TYR A 223 5.10 -3.23 1.75
N PHE A 224 5.26 -3.16 0.43
CA PHE A 224 4.61 -4.04 -0.54
C PHE A 224 5.57 -5.14 -1.02
N ILE A 225 5.09 -6.39 -0.97
CA ILE A 225 5.83 -7.56 -1.46
C ILE A 225 4.95 -8.38 -2.39
N GLY A 226 5.44 -8.61 -3.61
CA GLY A 226 4.90 -9.58 -4.55
C GLY A 226 5.56 -10.95 -4.37
N TYR A 227 4.77 -12.02 -4.43
CA TYR A 227 5.27 -13.39 -4.30
C TYR A 227 5.49 -14.02 -5.68
N THR A 228 6.71 -14.45 -5.97
CA THR A 228 7.11 -15.07 -7.24
C THR A 228 6.71 -16.56 -7.31
N SER A 229 7.15 -17.26 -8.37
CA SER A 229 6.68 -18.58 -8.84
C SER A 229 6.59 -19.69 -7.79
N ASN A 230 7.32 -19.61 -6.68
CA ASN A 230 7.11 -20.43 -5.48
C ASN A 230 6.08 -19.77 -4.56
N HIS A 231 4.86 -19.54 -5.05
CA HIS A 231 3.82 -18.86 -4.29
C HIS A 231 3.58 -19.57 -2.95
N LEU A 232 3.28 -18.79 -1.91
CA LEU A 232 2.77 -19.34 -0.66
C LEU A 232 1.36 -19.91 -0.93
N ASN A 233 1.30 -21.21 -1.19
CA ASN A 233 0.04 -21.94 -1.33
C ASN A 233 -0.55 -22.12 0.06
N VAL A 234 -1.70 -21.50 0.29
CA VAL A 234 -2.46 -21.64 1.52
C VAL A 234 -3.68 -22.49 1.22
N LYS A 235 -3.89 -23.52 2.04
CA LYS A 235 -5.20 -24.16 2.21
C LYS A 235 -5.95 -23.56 3.39
N GLU A 236 -5.17 -23.15 4.39
CA GLU A 236 -5.60 -22.43 5.57
C GLU A 236 -4.66 -21.24 5.77
N LEU A 237 -5.21 -20.03 5.86
CA LEU A 237 -4.43 -18.84 6.20
C LEU A 237 -4.72 -18.45 7.66
N LYS A 238 -3.70 -18.50 8.51
CA LYS A 238 -3.74 -18.05 9.91
C LYS A 238 -3.22 -16.63 10.00
N LEU A 239 -4.10 -15.68 10.31
CA LEU A 239 -3.72 -14.27 10.38
C LEU A 239 -2.98 -13.91 11.67
N GLU A 240 -3.27 -14.60 12.77
CA GLU A 240 -2.60 -14.40 14.06
C GLU A 240 -1.07 -14.52 13.93
N ASP A 241 -0.60 -15.56 13.26
CA ASP A 241 0.84 -15.82 13.04
C ASP A 241 1.51 -14.78 12.13
N ASN A 242 0.72 -13.94 11.45
CA ASN A 242 1.21 -13.03 10.41
C ASN A 242 0.89 -11.55 10.71
N GLN A 243 0.49 -11.22 11.95
CA GLN A 243 0.02 -9.86 12.24
C GLN A 243 1.12 -8.82 12.21
N ASN A 244 2.30 -9.12 12.77
CA ASN A 244 3.38 -8.17 12.91
C ASN A 244 4.72 -8.82 12.54
N VAL A 245 5.63 -8.02 11.98
CA VAL A 245 6.99 -8.43 11.66
C VAL A 245 7.96 -7.31 12.04
N LEU A 246 9.07 -7.69 12.69
CA LEU A 246 10.13 -6.77 13.05
C LEU A 246 11.25 -6.86 12.00
N VAL A 247 11.58 -5.73 11.37
CA VAL A 247 12.65 -5.61 10.37
C VAL A 247 13.51 -4.41 10.74
N GLU A 248 14.79 -4.58 11.03
CA GLU A 248 15.69 -3.47 11.45
C GLU A 248 15.07 -2.55 12.52
N GLU A 249 14.51 -3.16 13.58
CA GLU A 249 13.84 -2.44 14.67
C GLU A 249 12.52 -1.73 14.28
N LYS A 250 12.12 -1.81 13.00
CA LYS A 250 10.84 -1.32 12.49
C LYS A 250 9.77 -2.39 12.63
N ASN A 251 8.70 -2.06 13.35
CA ASN A 251 7.57 -2.97 13.52
C ASN A 251 6.52 -2.72 12.43
N TYR A 252 6.34 -3.68 11.55
CA TYR A 252 5.38 -3.63 10.46
C TYR A 252 4.19 -4.53 10.75
N ARG A 253 2.98 -4.02 10.54
CA ARG A 253 1.73 -4.76 10.71
C ARG A 253 1.12 -5.15 9.38
N LEU A 254 0.69 -6.39 9.22
CA LEU A 254 -0.06 -6.82 8.06
C LEU A 254 -1.37 -6.04 7.95
N VAL A 255 -1.62 -5.43 6.79
CA VAL A 255 -2.85 -4.69 6.50
C VAL A 255 -3.59 -5.22 5.27
N SER A 256 -2.91 -5.94 4.37
CA SER A 256 -3.56 -6.54 3.22
C SER A 256 -2.82 -7.78 2.70
N VAL A 257 -3.57 -8.71 2.13
CA VAL A 257 -3.10 -9.89 1.41
C VAL A 257 -3.89 -10.03 0.11
N GLY A 258 -3.20 -10.09 -1.02
CA GLY A 258 -3.76 -10.46 -2.31
C GLY A 258 -3.72 -11.96 -2.51
N LEU A 259 -4.84 -12.56 -2.91
CA LEU A 259 -4.98 -14.00 -3.08
C LEU A 259 -5.46 -14.33 -4.49
N CYS A 260 -4.97 -15.43 -5.06
CA CYS A 260 -5.46 -16.01 -6.32
C CYS A 260 -5.99 -17.41 -6.06
N LEU A 261 -7.26 -17.65 -6.38
CA LEU A 261 -7.92 -18.93 -6.13
C LEU A 261 -7.34 -20.04 -7.00
N ASN A 262 -7.12 -21.20 -6.38
CA ASN A 262 -6.59 -22.40 -7.03
C ASN A 262 -7.67 -23.47 -7.33
N ASN A 263 -8.94 -23.16 -7.07
CA ASN A 263 -10.04 -24.09 -7.30
C ASN A 263 -10.35 -24.25 -8.78
N PHE A 264 -10.75 -25.45 -9.21
CA PHE A 264 -10.97 -25.79 -10.62
C PHE A 264 -11.96 -24.84 -11.32
N GLU A 265 -13.02 -24.42 -10.62
CA GLU A 265 -14.08 -23.55 -11.14
C GLU A 265 -13.71 -22.06 -11.17
N ARG A 266 -12.74 -21.63 -10.37
CA ARG A 266 -12.40 -20.19 -10.17
C ARG A 266 -10.90 -19.94 -10.30
N LYS A 267 -10.20 -20.79 -11.06
CA LYS A 267 -8.75 -20.70 -11.23
C LYS A 267 -8.39 -19.37 -11.87
N GLY A 268 -7.46 -18.64 -11.25
CA GLY A 268 -7.05 -17.31 -11.73
C GLY A 268 -7.94 -16.17 -11.24
N HIS A 269 -8.95 -16.46 -10.41
CA HIS A 269 -9.78 -15.43 -9.79
C HIS A 269 -9.06 -14.79 -8.61
N TYR A 270 -8.93 -13.46 -8.63
CA TYR A 270 -8.28 -12.72 -7.56
C TYR A 270 -9.28 -12.20 -6.54
N ILE A 271 -8.89 -12.29 -5.27
CA ILE A 271 -9.61 -11.71 -4.14
C ILE A 271 -8.60 -10.97 -3.26
N SER A 272 -9.07 -10.23 -2.28
CA SER A 272 -8.19 -9.56 -1.33
C SER A 272 -8.70 -9.69 0.09
N LEU A 273 -7.80 -9.91 1.01
CA LEU A 273 -8.06 -9.85 2.43
C LEU A 273 -7.47 -8.55 2.95
N ASN A 274 -8.31 -7.65 3.45
CA ASN A 274 -7.87 -6.31 3.82
C ASN A 274 -8.35 -5.92 5.20
N LYS A 275 -7.47 -5.26 5.95
CA LYS A 275 -7.78 -4.67 7.25
C LYS A 275 -8.55 -3.36 7.06
N ARG A 276 -9.68 -3.21 7.75
CA ARG A 276 -10.43 -1.96 7.89
C ARG A 276 -10.56 -1.69 9.39
N LYS A 277 -9.89 -0.64 9.88
CA LYS A 277 -9.68 -0.42 11.32
C LYS A 277 -8.96 -1.62 11.94
N ASP A 278 -9.57 -2.32 12.89
CA ASP A 278 -8.97 -3.47 13.59
C ASP A 278 -9.52 -4.83 13.13
N VAL A 279 -10.27 -4.84 12.03
CA VAL A 279 -10.96 -6.05 11.54
C VAL A 279 -10.53 -6.35 10.10
N PHE A 280 -10.29 -7.63 9.81
CA PHE A 280 -10.06 -8.09 8.44
C PHE A 280 -11.36 -8.46 7.74
N TYR A 281 -11.40 -8.16 6.44
CA TYR A 281 -12.50 -8.52 5.56
C TYR A 281 -11.94 -9.17 4.30
N LEU A 282 -12.55 -10.27 3.90
CA LEU A 282 -12.31 -10.93 2.61
C LEU A 282 -13.25 -10.29 1.58
N PHE A 283 -12.67 -9.67 0.56
CA PHE A 283 -13.36 -9.06 -0.56
C PHE A 283 -13.22 -9.97 -1.77
N ASP A 284 -14.35 -10.53 -2.18
CA ASP A 284 -14.52 -11.35 -3.37
C ASP A 284 -15.54 -10.66 -4.29
N ASP A 285 -15.03 -9.70 -5.07
CA ASP A 285 -15.83 -8.79 -5.90
C ASP A 285 -16.93 -8.09 -5.11
N GLU A 286 -18.19 -8.42 -5.36
CA GLU A 286 -19.37 -7.86 -4.71
C GLU A 286 -19.55 -8.39 -3.29
N ASN A 287 -18.97 -9.56 -3.02
CA ASN A 287 -19.13 -10.27 -1.76
C ASN A 287 -18.05 -9.83 -0.76
N ILE A 288 -18.49 -9.52 0.45
CA ILE A 288 -17.60 -9.12 1.54
C ILE A 288 -17.91 -9.99 2.75
N CYS A 289 -16.90 -10.67 3.27
CA CYS A 289 -17.03 -11.48 4.46
C CYS A 289 -16.10 -10.96 5.56
N LYS A 290 -16.61 -10.77 6.77
CA LYS A 290 -15.78 -10.45 7.94
C LYS A 290 -15.00 -11.70 8.34
N VAL A 291 -13.71 -11.53 8.61
CA VAL A 291 -12.80 -12.61 9.00
C VAL A 291 -12.40 -12.45 10.47
N SER A 292 -12.35 -13.56 11.18
CA SER A 292 -11.86 -13.64 12.56
C SER A 292 -10.38 -13.97 12.58
N LEU A 293 -9.61 -13.33 13.46
CA LEU A 293 -8.15 -13.51 13.55
C LEU A 293 -7.75 -14.86 14.16
N ASP A 294 -8.59 -15.37 15.06
CA ASP A 294 -8.43 -16.60 15.83
C ASP A 294 -8.84 -17.87 15.06
N LYS A 295 -9.39 -17.72 13.86
CA LYS A 295 -9.88 -18.84 13.04
C LYS A 295 -9.08 -18.93 11.74
N PRO A 296 -8.62 -20.13 11.34
CA PRO A 296 -8.03 -20.31 10.04
C PRO A 296 -9.05 -19.97 8.95
N ILE A 297 -8.61 -19.24 7.93
CA ILE A 297 -9.41 -18.99 6.74
C ILE A 297 -9.22 -20.17 5.81
N ASN A 298 -10.26 -21.01 5.68
CA ASN A 298 -10.26 -22.14 4.76
C ASN A 298 -10.39 -21.62 3.33
N ILE A 299 -9.25 -21.44 2.68
CA ILE A 299 -9.18 -20.88 1.34
C ILE A 299 -8.07 -21.57 0.57
N ASN A 300 -8.42 -22.29 -0.48
CA ASN A 300 -7.45 -22.91 -1.37
C ASN A 300 -6.97 -21.86 -2.40
N ALA A 301 -5.92 -21.15 -2.05
CA ALA A 301 -5.41 -20.02 -2.81
C ALA A 301 -3.88 -19.91 -2.77
N LYS A 302 -3.34 -19.14 -3.69
CA LYS A 302 -1.97 -18.62 -3.65
C LYS A 302 -2.00 -17.23 -3.05
N VAL A 303 -1.09 -16.95 -2.11
CA VAL A 303 -0.77 -15.57 -1.76
C VAL A 303 0.08 -14.98 -2.88
N ILE A 304 -0.41 -13.90 -3.48
CA ILE A 304 0.20 -13.23 -4.64
C ILE A 304 0.92 -11.96 -4.23
N TYR A 305 0.41 -11.24 -3.23
CA TYR A 305 1.11 -10.13 -2.61
C TYR A 305 0.66 -9.92 -1.17
N SER A 306 1.45 -9.14 -0.42
CA SER A 306 1.06 -8.64 0.90
C SER A 306 1.50 -7.19 1.08
N VAL A 307 0.77 -6.45 1.91
CA VAL A 307 1.08 -5.06 2.28
C VAL A 307 1.14 -4.96 3.78
N HIS A 308 2.22 -4.36 4.28
CA HIS A 308 2.45 -4.14 5.70
C HIS A 308 2.60 -2.65 5.99
N GLU A 309 2.00 -2.18 7.08
CA GLU A 309 2.04 -0.79 7.51
C GLU A 309 3.00 -0.64 8.69
N LEU A 310 3.92 0.33 8.61
CA LEU A 310 4.83 0.67 9.72
C LEU A 310 4.02 1.18 10.94
N ILE A 311 4.19 0.51 12.08
CA ILE A 311 3.61 0.91 13.37
C ILE A 311 4.59 1.83 14.09
N ASN A 312 4.19 3.08 14.28
CA ASN A 312 4.92 4.14 14.98
C ASN A 312 6.22 4.59 14.28
N LYS A 313 6.29 5.89 13.92
CA LYS A 313 7.53 6.55 13.50
C LYS A 313 8.27 7.12 14.69
#